data_AF-A0A1H9XVQ8-F1
#
_entry.id   AF-A0A1H9XVQ8-F1
#
_cell.length_a   1.000
_cell.length_b   1.000
_cell.length_c   1.000
_cell.angle_alpha   90.00
_cell.angle_beta   90.00
_cell.angle_gamma   90.00
#
_symmetry.space_group_name_H-M   'P 1'
#
loop_
_entity.id
_entity.type
_entity.pdbx_description
1 polymer ?
#
loop_
_entity_poly.entity_id
_entity_poly.type
_entity_poly.pdbx_seq_one_letter_code
_entity_poly.pdbx_strand_id
1 'polypeptide(L)'
;MSLEGLDDVAWHAIDHAFGPALDTPGHLRALLSDDPEVVAQAVTDLDRTVYEEGGFVCPAATAVLPFLVEVMPSLAPQHRARLLDMIERIADDGENAEQVDPGWHAAWAKAEPAIRPA
;
A
#
# COMPACT_ATOMS: atom_id res chain seq x y z
N MET A 1 6.33 -16.12 4.82
CA MET A 1 6.42 -14.89 4.02
C MET A 1 6.97 -13.81 4.94
N SER A 2 7.84 -12.93 4.47
CA SER A 2 8.49 -11.92 5.30
C SER A 2 8.73 -10.66 4.50
N LEU A 3 8.24 -9.51 4.99
CA LEU A 3 8.32 -8.22 4.34
C LEU A 3 9.78 -7.74 4.22
N GLU A 4 10.48 -8.19 3.19
CA GLU A 4 11.93 -8.00 3.05
C GLU A 4 12.27 -6.52 2.84
N GLY A 5 13.20 -6.00 3.66
CA GLY A 5 13.60 -4.59 3.60
C GLY A 5 12.62 -3.60 4.23
N LEU A 6 11.55 -4.07 4.90
CA LEU A 6 10.58 -3.19 5.57
C LEU A 6 11.23 -2.24 6.57
N ASP A 7 12.20 -2.75 7.35
CA ASP A 7 12.91 -1.99 8.38
C ASP A 7 14.04 -1.11 7.82
N ASP A 8 14.41 -1.27 6.55
CA ASP A 8 15.42 -0.44 5.88
C ASP A 8 14.81 0.87 5.34
N VAL A 9 13.48 0.95 5.25
CA VAL A 9 12.77 2.16 4.80
C VAL A 9 12.75 3.18 5.94
N ALA A 10 13.17 4.41 5.64
CA ALA A 10 13.17 5.52 6.59
C ALA A 10 11.76 6.12 6.76
N TRP A 11 10.84 5.36 7.37
CA TRP A 11 9.42 5.73 7.54
C TRP A 11 9.20 7.08 8.26
N HIS A 12 10.16 7.53 9.06
CA HIS A 12 10.12 8.86 9.70
C HIS A 12 10.31 10.03 8.72
N ALA A 13 10.79 9.76 7.49
CA ALA A 13 11.08 10.76 6.46
C ALA A 13 10.11 10.64 5.26
N ILE A 14 9.13 9.74 5.34
CA ILE A 14 8.12 9.51 4.32
C ILE A 14 6.78 9.89 4.93
N ASP A 15 6.08 10.80 4.29
CA ASP A 15 4.75 11.21 4.73
C ASP A 15 3.66 10.39 4.05
N HIS A 16 2.63 10.09 4.83
CA HIS A 16 1.30 9.69 4.39
C HIS A 16 0.32 10.86 4.62
N ALA A 17 -1.00 10.68 4.44
CA ALA A 17 -1.98 11.76 4.57
C ALA A 17 -1.96 12.52 5.92
N PHE A 18 -1.56 11.86 7.01
CA PHE A 18 -1.54 12.45 8.36
C PHE A 18 -0.14 12.82 8.89
N GLY A 19 0.86 12.98 8.01
CA GLY A 19 2.26 13.27 8.37
C GLY A 19 3.18 12.04 8.30
N PRO A 20 4.24 11.93 9.12
CA PRO A 20 5.21 10.85 9.01
C PRO A 20 4.58 9.47 9.18
N ALA A 21 4.89 8.54 8.26
CA ALA A 21 4.30 7.22 8.13
C ALA A 21 4.83 6.19 9.16
N LEU A 22 4.93 6.59 10.43
CA LEU A 22 5.53 5.78 11.50
C LEU A 22 4.71 4.53 11.86
N ASP A 23 3.41 4.54 11.61
CA ASP A 23 2.47 3.45 11.86
C ASP A 23 2.39 2.43 10.72
N THR A 24 2.79 2.83 9.52
CA THR A 24 2.70 2.05 8.29
C THR A 24 3.41 0.69 8.36
N PRO A 25 4.61 0.56 8.96
CA PRO A 25 5.24 -0.75 9.17
C PRO A 25 4.43 -1.67 10.07
N GLY A 26 3.66 -1.11 11.01
CA GLY A 26 2.74 -1.86 11.86
C GLY A 26 1.57 -2.42 11.06
N HIS A 27 0.95 -1.58 10.23
CA HIS A 27 -0.15 -2.02 9.36
C HIS A 27 0.29 -3.09 8.36
N LEU A 28 1.47 -2.93 7.73
CA LEU A 28 2.00 -3.92 6.81
C LEU A 28 2.26 -5.28 7.48
N ARG A 29 2.82 -5.29 8.70
CA ARG A 29 3.00 -6.54 9.47
C ARG A 29 1.67 -7.16 9.88
N ALA A 30 0.65 -6.36 10.18
CA ALA A 30 -0.67 -6.85 10.56
C ALA A 30 -1.37 -7.62 9.43
N LEU A 31 -1.01 -7.38 8.16
CA LEU A 31 -1.48 -8.19 7.02
C LEU A 31 -1.01 -9.66 7.06
N LEU A 32 0.03 -9.97 7.83
CA LEU A 32 0.54 -11.33 8.02
C LEU A 32 -0.12 -12.06 9.22
N SER A 33 -1.09 -11.43 9.88
CA SER A 33 -1.80 -12.02 11.01
C SER A 33 -2.67 -13.21 10.58
N ASP A 34 -2.77 -14.23 11.43
CA ASP A 34 -3.75 -15.31 11.28
C ASP A 34 -5.17 -14.89 11.70
N ASP A 35 -5.32 -13.71 12.33
CA ASP A 35 -6.61 -13.14 12.72
C ASP A 35 -7.20 -12.28 11.59
N PRO A 36 -8.34 -12.68 10.98
CA PRO A 36 -8.94 -11.98 9.86
C PRO A 36 -9.43 -10.56 10.22
N GLU A 37 -9.77 -10.29 11.48
CA GLU A 37 -10.19 -8.95 11.91
C GLU A 37 -8.99 -8.00 11.96
N VAL A 38 -7.83 -8.49 12.38
CA VAL A 38 -6.56 -7.75 12.35
C VAL A 38 -6.17 -7.41 10.91
N VAL A 39 -6.29 -8.38 9.99
CA VAL A 39 -6.01 -8.15 8.56
C VAL A 39 -7.00 -7.16 7.96
N ALA A 40 -8.30 -7.28 8.28
CA ALA A 40 -9.32 -6.34 7.80
C ALA A 40 -9.04 -4.90 8.25
N GLN A 41 -8.70 -4.73 9.52
CA GLN A 41 -8.38 -3.43 10.09
C GLN A 41 -7.11 -2.85 9.45
N ALA A 42 -6.07 -3.67 9.26
CA ALA A 42 -4.85 -3.25 8.59
C ALA A 42 -5.07 -2.76 7.16
N VAL A 43 -5.93 -3.43 6.37
CA VAL A 43 -6.31 -2.95 5.03
C VAL A 43 -7.04 -1.60 5.11
N THR A 44 -7.96 -1.44 6.07
CA THR A 44 -8.67 -0.17 6.27
C THR A 44 -7.73 0.96 6.71
N ASP A 45 -6.77 0.68 7.59
CA ASP A 45 -5.80 1.67 8.05
C ASP A 45 -4.81 2.07 6.96
N LEU A 46 -4.35 1.11 6.14
CA LEU A 46 -3.53 1.40 4.96
C LEU A 46 -4.30 2.26 3.97
N ASP A 47 -5.52 1.88 3.61
CA ASP A 47 -6.38 2.66 2.70
C ASP A 47 -6.50 4.10 3.19
N ARG A 48 -6.92 4.29 4.45
CA ARG A 48 -7.08 5.61 5.06
C ARG A 48 -5.79 6.43 5.06
N THR A 49 -4.64 5.82 5.35
CA THR A 49 -3.39 6.55 5.57
C THR A 49 -2.67 6.86 4.26
N VAL A 50 -2.61 5.90 3.33
CA VAL A 50 -1.89 6.05 2.07
C VAL A 50 -2.74 6.70 0.98
N TYR A 51 -4.06 6.75 1.17
CA TYR A 51 -5.02 7.29 0.22
C TYR A 51 -6.20 7.98 0.93
N GLU A 52 -6.15 9.31 1.05
CA GLU A 52 -7.33 10.12 1.40
C GLU A 52 -8.05 10.52 0.10
N GLU A 53 -9.32 10.13 -0.03
CA GLU A 53 -10.32 10.47 -1.06
C GLU A 53 -9.87 11.38 -2.24
N GLY A 54 -8.92 10.91 -3.04
CA GLY A 54 -8.49 11.50 -4.29
C GLY A 54 -7.76 12.85 -4.18
N GLY A 55 -6.90 13.11 -5.18
CA GLY A 55 -6.17 14.38 -5.33
C GLY A 55 -4.72 14.35 -4.86
N PHE A 56 -4.28 13.32 -4.14
CA PHE A 56 -2.88 13.16 -3.76
C PHE A 56 -2.45 11.68 -3.65
N VAL A 57 -1.45 11.28 -4.43
CA VAL A 57 -0.71 10.02 -4.22
C VAL A 57 0.54 10.31 -3.39
N CYS A 58 0.50 9.95 -2.12
CA CYS A 58 1.54 10.31 -1.16
C CYS A 58 2.82 9.45 -1.28
N PRO A 59 3.97 9.91 -0.75
CA PRO A 59 5.21 9.12 -0.71
C PRO A 59 5.04 7.74 -0.05
N ALA A 60 4.18 7.64 0.97
CA ALA A 60 3.88 6.35 1.59
C ALA A 60 3.18 5.39 0.63
N ALA A 61 2.29 5.86 -0.26
CA ALA A 61 1.64 5.02 -1.26
C ALA A 61 2.66 4.34 -2.19
N THR A 62 3.66 5.09 -2.65
CA THR A 62 4.80 4.54 -3.42
C THR A 62 5.59 3.52 -2.59
N ALA A 63 5.89 3.85 -1.34
CA ALA A 63 6.75 3.03 -0.48
C ALA A 63 6.12 1.70 -0.06
N VAL A 64 4.79 1.64 0.13
CA VAL A 64 4.11 0.39 0.54
C VAL A 64 3.99 -0.63 -0.59
N LEU A 65 3.96 -0.18 -1.86
CA LEU A 65 3.56 -1.00 -3.00
C LEU A 65 4.34 -2.32 -3.16
N PRO A 66 5.69 -2.37 -3.01
CA PRO A 66 6.43 -3.64 -3.08
C PRO A 66 6.00 -4.64 -2.01
N PHE A 67 5.73 -4.17 -0.80
CA PHE A 67 5.29 -5.00 0.33
C PHE A 67 3.87 -5.53 0.14
N LEU A 68 2.99 -4.72 -0.46
CA LEU A 68 1.63 -5.14 -0.78
C LEU A 68 1.64 -6.25 -1.84
N VAL A 69 2.46 -6.13 -2.88
CA VAL A 69 2.65 -7.19 -3.89
C VAL A 69 3.17 -8.47 -3.24
N GLU A 70 4.12 -8.35 -2.31
CA GLU A 70 4.70 -9.50 -1.63
C GLU A 70 3.65 -10.25 -0.79
N VAL A 71 2.84 -9.55 0.01
CA VAL A 71 1.86 -10.16 0.93
C VAL A 71 0.59 -10.64 0.24
N MET A 72 0.26 -10.08 -0.93
CA MET A 72 -1.01 -10.35 -1.61
C MET A 72 -1.33 -11.84 -1.82
N PRO A 73 -0.38 -12.74 -2.18
CA PRO A 73 -0.66 -14.15 -2.37
C PRO A 73 -1.00 -14.92 -1.08
N SER A 74 -0.65 -14.40 0.11
CA SER A 74 -0.97 -15.05 1.39
C SER A 74 -2.30 -14.62 1.98
N LEU A 75 -2.91 -13.55 1.46
CA LEU A 75 -4.18 -13.03 1.98
C LEU A 75 -5.36 -13.93 1.59
N ALA A 76 -6.31 -14.07 2.51
CA ALA A 76 -7.59 -14.71 2.19
C ALA A 76 -8.31 -13.92 1.08
N PRO A 77 -9.15 -14.57 0.24
CA PRO A 77 -9.74 -13.96 -0.95
C PRO A 77 -10.42 -12.61 -0.70
N GLN A 78 -11.15 -12.46 0.41
CA GLN A 78 -11.84 -11.22 0.74
C GLN A 78 -10.89 -10.05 1.08
N HIS A 79 -9.77 -10.31 1.75
CA HIS A 79 -8.79 -9.27 2.08
C HIS A 79 -7.94 -8.93 0.86
N ARG A 80 -7.61 -9.95 0.06
CA ARG A 80 -6.92 -9.78 -1.22
C ARG A 80 -7.71 -8.89 -2.18
N ALA A 81 -9.02 -9.11 -2.30
CA ALA A 81 -9.89 -8.28 -3.14
C ALA A 81 -9.91 -6.83 -2.67
N ARG A 82 -10.11 -6.58 -1.37
CA ARG A 82 -10.12 -5.21 -0.83
C ARG A 82 -8.78 -4.49 -1.01
N LEU A 83 -7.66 -5.20 -0.84
CA LEU A 83 -6.33 -4.64 -1.07
C LEU A 83 -6.09 -4.33 -2.55
N LEU A 84 -6.54 -5.22 -3.44
CA LEU A 84 -6.46 -5.01 -4.89
C LEU A 84 -7.27 -3.77 -5.30
N ASP A 85 -8.52 -3.67 -4.84
CA ASP A 85 -9.40 -2.52 -5.10
C ASP A 85 -8.78 -1.20 -4.62
N MET A 86 -8.08 -1.23 -3.48
CA MET A 86 -7.31 -0.07 -2.99
C MET A 86 -6.18 0.31 -3.94
N ILE A 87 -5.34 -0.65 -4.32
CA ILE A 87 -4.18 -0.39 -5.17
C ILE A 87 -4.62 0.09 -6.56
N GLU A 88 -5.67 -0.51 -7.14
CA GLU A 88 -6.18 -0.10 -8.45
C GLU A 88 -6.75 1.33 -8.41
N ARG A 89 -7.48 1.71 -7.35
CA ARG A 89 -7.92 3.10 -7.17
C ARG A 89 -6.74 4.07 -7.12
N ILE A 90 -5.70 3.76 -6.36
CA ILE A 90 -4.50 4.62 -6.27
C ILE A 90 -3.80 4.71 -7.64
N ALA A 91 -3.78 3.61 -8.42
CA ALA A 91 -3.21 3.61 -9.77
C ALA A 91 -4.01 4.48 -10.74
N ASP A 92 -5.33 4.35 -10.75
CA ASP A 92 -6.21 5.16 -11.59
C ASP A 92 -6.14 6.66 -11.22
N ASP A 93 -6.05 6.95 -9.93
CA ASP A 93 -5.87 8.31 -9.42
C ASP A 93 -4.46 8.85 -9.72
N GLY A 94 -3.42 8.02 -9.68
CA GLY A 94 -2.05 8.43 -9.99
C GLY A 94 -1.87 8.94 -11.42
N GLU A 95 -2.79 8.64 -12.34
CA GLU A 95 -2.80 9.21 -13.69
C GLU A 95 -3.46 10.59 -13.74
N ASN A 96 -4.30 10.94 -12.76
CA ASN A 96 -5.18 12.12 -12.80
C ASN A 96 -5.02 13.07 -11.60
N ALA A 97 -4.31 12.67 -10.55
CA ALA A 97 -4.18 13.41 -9.31
C ALA A 97 -3.37 14.69 -9.51
N GLU A 98 -3.75 15.75 -8.79
CA GLU A 98 -3.05 17.05 -8.83
C GLU A 98 -1.60 16.93 -8.32
N GLN A 99 -1.39 16.03 -7.37
CA GLN A 99 -0.09 15.76 -6.80
C GLN A 99 0.17 14.25 -6.73
N VAL A 100 1.30 13.83 -7.29
CA VAL A 100 1.73 12.43 -7.33
C VAL A 100 3.18 12.37 -6.87
N ASP A 101 3.49 11.45 -5.97
CA ASP A 101 4.87 11.16 -5.59
C ASP A 101 5.71 10.83 -6.85
N PRO A 102 6.89 11.46 -7.05
CA PRO A 102 7.69 11.24 -8.27
C PRO A 102 8.09 9.78 -8.52
N GLY A 103 8.13 8.95 -7.47
CA GLY A 103 8.45 7.53 -7.58
C GLY A 103 7.26 6.64 -7.98
N TRP A 104 6.03 7.16 -7.94
CA TRP A 104 4.80 6.37 -8.09
C TRP A 104 4.77 5.57 -9.40
N HIS A 105 4.88 6.24 -10.55
CA HIS A 105 4.76 5.55 -11.85
C HIS A 105 5.81 4.46 -12.05
N ALA A 106 7.04 4.68 -11.55
CA ALA A 106 8.11 3.69 -11.63
C ALA A 106 7.87 2.50 -10.69
N ALA A 107 7.27 2.73 -9.53
CA ALA A 107 6.85 1.67 -8.62
C ALA A 107 5.66 0.89 -9.19
N TRP A 108 4.65 1.59 -9.72
CA TRP A 108 3.48 1.01 -10.36
C TRP A 108 3.86 0.11 -11.53
N ALA A 109 4.70 0.58 -12.46
CA ALA A 109 5.14 -0.22 -13.60
C ALA A 109 5.85 -1.53 -13.21
N LYS A 110 6.45 -1.61 -12.02
CA LYS A 110 7.05 -2.85 -11.51
C LYS A 110 6.03 -3.77 -10.84
N ALA A 111 5.02 -3.19 -10.18
CA ALA A 111 4.00 -3.92 -9.43
C ALA A 111 2.88 -4.45 -10.34
N GLU A 112 2.52 -3.70 -11.37
CA GLU A 112 1.39 -3.97 -12.27
C GLU A 112 1.36 -5.42 -12.80
N PRO A 113 2.46 -6.04 -13.28
CA PRO A 113 2.41 -7.41 -13.79
C PRO A 113 2.00 -8.46 -12.74
N ALA A 114 2.25 -8.20 -11.45
CA ALA A 114 1.84 -9.09 -10.37
C ALA A 114 0.38 -8.86 -9.93
N ILE A 115 -0.15 -7.67 -10.18
CA ILE A 115 -1.48 -7.21 -9.77
C ILE A 115 -2.50 -7.52 -10.88
N ARG A 116 -2.14 -7.22 -12.13
CA ARG A 116 -2.93 -7.44 -13.36
C ARG A 116 -2.20 -8.44 -14.27
N PRO A 117 -2.22 -9.75 -13.92
CA PRO A 117 -1.64 -10.76 -14.79
C PRO A 117 -2.41 -10.84 -16.12
N ALA A 118 -1.66 -10.93 -17.23
CA ALA A 118 -2.18 -10.98 -18.60
C ALA A 118 -3.00 -12.25 -18.92
#